data_AF-A0A968T275-F1
#
_entry.id   AF-A0A968T275-F1
#
_cell.length_a   1.000
_cell.length_b   1.000
_cell.length_c   1.000
_cell.angle_alpha   90.00
_cell.angle_beta   90.00
_cell.angle_gamma   90.00
#
_symmetry.space_group_name_H-M   'P 1'
#
loop_
_entity.id
_entity.type
_entity.pdbx_description
1 polymer ?
#
loop_
_entity_poly.entity_id
_entity_poly.type
_entity_poly.pdbx_seq_one_letter_code
_entity_poly.pdbx_strand_id
1 'polypeptide(L)'
;MMFLVAIGLPYISNASSYRVTSISEYQVAEKAAQAGDTIKWAPGTYEDVSWVILKDGIIVIASELGKTVFTGSSKVELQASHIVFSGFQFAGGKINGDVCKVTGSHNLLEHLNFSAYHSKYYLNIVAACRYNTIRYCNFERKPEDVQSSVVQIQVDEKQPGYHVIAWCSFLNHTAPYNSGGDYGIEALRIGYSFQAKFISRTTVEYCYFSRCNGDGEIISSKARENMYRYNTFENNGESHFTLRHGSDNIVYGNFFLGGAGLRIKEGQNHMVYNNYFSTGEYWTIKLENYKADPLKNVVIAHNTFANSGPLKLGGKGDFKPQQVLIGGNLFINPINQVTDDPTGLEVYQANSYSGEIEVPAQSGFYPFKSIVSKNTCGYYHPSKKIASDNTFPLLDIPVLTDDPLLLLDIAGNKRPVKRKSAGCFEPSKNASSVHPYATDVNTGPVYLRQKALLAKRVMANIREATLLKAEKMLNEKPVTVTAAFCSRSAGGRHDFYSEGDYWWPDPENPTGPYIQKDGQSNPGNFSDHRHAMVRLSEITATLTSAWMLTGDKNMRKRLWNTCKPGLWIQQR
;
A
#
# COMPACT_ATOMS: atom_id res chain seq x y z
N MET A 1 51.99 -5.93 -11.13
CA MET A 1 52.78 -5.96 -9.88
C MET A 1 51.78 -6.05 -8.74
N MET A 2 51.43 -7.28 -8.33
CA MET A 2 50.47 -7.56 -7.25
C MET A 2 51.15 -7.31 -5.91
N PHE A 3 50.63 -6.37 -5.12
CA PHE A 3 50.89 -6.33 -3.69
C PHE A 3 49.88 -7.25 -3.00
N LEU A 4 50.35 -8.42 -2.55
CA LEU A 4 49.68 -9.21 -1.53
C LEU A 4 49.73 -8.43 -0.21
N VAL A 5 48.61 -7.84 0.20
CA VAL A 5 48.40 -7.47 1.60
C VAL A 5 48.06 -8.76 2.34
N ALA A 6 48.94 -9.18 3.24
CA ALA A 6 48.69 -10.25 4.18
C ALA A 6 47.57 -9.80 5.14
N ILE A 7 46.34 -10.20 4.86
CA ILE A 7 45.22 -10.09 5.79
C ILE A 7 45.41 -11.20 6.82
N GLY A 8 45.73 -10.82 8.05
CA GLY A 8 45.74 -11.74 9.18
C GLY A 8 44.41 -12.49 9.25
N LEU A 9 44.50 -13.81 9.40
CA LEU A 9 43.36 -14.69 9.65
C LEU A 9 42.49 -14.07 10.75
N PRO A 10 41.23 -13.67 10.47
CA PRO A 10 40.35 -13.24 11.53
C PRO A 10 40.10 -14.46 12.41
N TYR A 11 40.37 -14.30 13.71
CA TYR A 11 39.84 -15.18 14.73
C TYR A 11 38.36 -15.41 14.44
N ILE A 12 37.99 -16.67 14.15
CA ILE A 12 36.60 -17.09 14.22
C ILE A 12 36.26 -17.04 15.72
N SER A 13 35.87 -15.88 16.22
CA SER A 13 35.21 -15.82 17.52
C SER A 13 33.88 -16.54 17.35
N ASN A 14 33.62 -17.55 18.18
CA ASN A 14 32.28 -18.11 18.28
C ASN A 14 31.36 -16.99 18.77
N ALA A 15 30.53 -16.44 17.88
CA ALA A 15 29.56 -15.42 18.23
C ALA A 15 28.66 -15.94 19.36
N SER A 16 28.66 -15.24 20.49
CA SER A 16 27.86 -15.58 21.65
C SER A 16 26.40 -15.20 21.44
N SER A 17 25.49 -15.96 22.05
CA SER A 17 24.05 -15.69 22.01
C SER A 17 23.51 -15.50 23.43
N TYR A 18 22.94 -14.33 23.68
CA TYR A 18 22.35 -13.96 24.97
C TYR A 18 20.83 -13.99 24.86
N ARG A 19 20.14 -14.79 25.68
CA ARG A 19 18.67 -14.75 25.75
C ARG A 19 18.25 -13.74 26.82
N VAL A 20 17.27 -12.90 26.49
CA VAL A 20 16.75 -11.87 27.41
C VAL A 20 15.22 -11.87 27.44
N THR A 21 14.66 -11.53 28.59
CA THR A 21 13.22 -11.40 28.86
C THR A 21 12.86 -10.07 29.51
N SER A 22 13.84 -9.20 29.75
CA SER A 22 13.64 -7.90 30.39
C SER A 22 14.68 -6.90 29.91
N ILE A 23 14.41 -5.61 30.14
CA ILE A 23 15.39 -4.55 29.85
C ILE A 23 16.64 -4.67 30.71
N SER A 24 16.51 -5.10 31.97
CA SER A 24 17.65 -5.32 32.85
C SER A 24 18.57 -6.42 32.32
N GLU A 25 17.99 -7.53 31.84
CA GLU A 25 18.74 -8.59 31.18
C GLU A 25 19.38 -8.13 29.86
N TYR A 26 18.67 -7.32 29.07
CA TYR A 26 19.22 -6.71 27.86
C TYR A 26 20.46 -5.86 28.16
N GLN A 27 20.40 -5.00 29.18
CA GLN A 27 21.54 -4.14 29.55
C GLN A 27 22.76 -4.95 30.01
N VAL A 28 22.53 -6.03 30.76
CA VAL A 28 23.61 -6.95 31.15
C VAL A 28 24.20 -7.65 29.92
N ALA A 29 23.35 -8.12 29.01
CA ALA A 29 23.78 -8.77 27.78
C ALA A 29 24.54 -7.81 26.86
N GLU A 30 24.07 -6.58 26.67
CA GLU A 30 24.72 -5.56 25.82
C GLU A 30 26.12 -5.21 26.36
N LYS A 31 26.28 -5.10 27.68
CA LYS A 31 27.58 -4.87 28.30
C LYS A 31 28.55 -6.02 28.08
N ALA A 32 28.05 -7.26 28.07
CA ALA A 32 28.86 -8.46 27.87
C ALA A 32 29.18 -8.74 26.39
N ALA A 33 28.30 -8.32 25.49
CA ALA A 33 28.39 -8.62 24.07
C ALA A 33 29.60 -7.96 23.39
N GLN A 34 30.17 -8.69 22.45
CA GLN A 34 31.17 -8.24 21.49
C GLN A 34 30.53 -8.08 20.10
N ALA A 35 31.21 -7.36 19.20
CA ALA A 35 30.75 -7.24 17.82
C ALA A 35 30.62 -8.64 17.19
N GLY A 36 29.49 -8.88 16.51
CA GLY A 36 29.10 -10.19 15.97
C GLY A 36 28.18 -11.00 16.89
N ASP A 37 28.10 -10.68 18.18
CA ASP A 37 27.24 -11.40 19.11
C ASP A 37 25.75 -11.09 18.89
N THR A 38 24.89 -12.02 19.33
CA THR A 38 23.43 -11.90 19.20
C THR A 38 22.75 -11.79 20.56
N ILE A 39 21.89 -10.80 20.74
CA ILE A 39 20.95 -10.69 21.84
C ILE A 39 19.55 -11.06 21.33
N LYS A 40 18.97 -12.14 21.87
CA LYS A 40 17.68 -12.70 21.48
C LYS A 40 16.63 -12.42 22.55
N TRP A 41 15.65 -11.59 22.23
CA TRP A 41 14.52 -11.33 23.11
C TRP A 41 13.51 -12.48 23.02
N ALA A 42 13.10 -13.02 24.16
CA ALA A 42 12.15 -14.12 24.21
C ALA A 42 10.75 -13.72 23.70
N PRO A 43 9.92 -14.70 23.28
CA PRO A 43 8.52 -14.45 22.96
C PRO A 43 7.79 -13.87 24.18
N GLY A 44 6.89 -12.93 23.96
CA GLY A 44 6.13 -12.29 25.02
C GLY A 44 5.57 -10.93 24.63
N THR A 45 4.67 -10.43 25.46
CA THR A 45 4.20 -9.04 25.41
C THR A 45 4.89 -8.27 26.51
N TYR A 46 5.54 -7.17 26.15
CA TYR A 46 6.32 -6.34 27.05
C TYR A 46 5.77 -4.91 26.98
N GLU A 47 5.36 -4.39 28.13
CA GLU A 47 4.74 -3.08 28.26
C GLU A 47 5.75 -2.06 28.80
N ASP A 48 5.64 -0.81 28.35
CA ASP A 48 6.44 0.33 28.84
C ASP A 48 7.96 0.14 28.81
N VAL A 49 8.46 -0.58 27.80
CA VAL A 49 9.90 -0.84 27.67
C VAL A 49 10.58 0.24 26.85
N SER A 50 11.46 1.01 27.50
CA SER A 50 12.32 1.98 26.84
C SER A 50 13.76 1.49 26.85
N TRP A 51 14.38 1.35 25.68
CA TRP A 51 15.80 0.99 25.60
C TRP A 51 16.59 1.72 24.54
N VAL A 52 17.89 1.82 24.78
CA VAL A 52 18.87 2.46 23.91
C VAL A 52 19.90 1.39 23.55
N ILE A 53 20.15 1.20 22.26
CA ILE A 53 21.18 0.32 21.73
C ILE A 53 22.44 1.17 21.53
N LEU A 54 23.46 0.94 22.34
CA LEU A 54 24.70 1.70 22.43
C LEU A 54 25.91 0.95 21.87
N LYS A 55 25.87 -0.38 21.82
CA LYS A 55 27.00 -1.21 21.41
C LYS A 55 27.02 -1.46 19.90
N ASP A 56 28.05 -1.01 19.20
CA ASP A 56 28.22 -1.26 17.77
C ASP A 56 28.40 -2.75 17.43
N GLY A 57 27.94 -3.12 16.23
CA GLY A 57 28.25 -4.40 15.60
C GLY A 57 27.50 -5.61 16.16
N ILE A 58 26.49 -5.42 17.02
CA ILE A 58 25.71 -6.53 17.58
C ILE A 58 24.41 -6.79 16.80
N ILE A 59 23.86 -7.98 16.99
CA ILE A 59 22.59 -8.41 16.40
C ILE A 59 21.55 -8.48 17.51
N VAL A 60 20.45 -7.72 17.40
CA VAL A 60 19.35 -7.69 18.38
C VAL A 60 18.08 -8.16 17.69
N ILE A 61 17.58 -9.34 18.08
CA ILE A 61 16.46 -9.99 17.39
C ILE A 61 15.40 -10.54 18.34
N ALA A 62 14.16 -10.67 17.87
CA ALA A 62 13.20 -11.56 18.48
C ALA A 62 13.65 -13.01 18.29
N SER A 63 13.61 -13.85 19.33
CA SER A 63 13.99 -15.26 19.21
C SER A 63 13.04 -16.05 18.31
N GLU A 64 11.79 -15.59 18.21
CA GLU A 64 10.79 -16.05 17.25
C GLU A 64 10.16 -14.82 16.57
N LEU A 65 10.26 -14.76 15.24
CA LEU A 65 9.80 -13.60 14.47
C LEU A 65 8.32 -13.28 14.74
N GLY A 66 8.06 -12.04 15.12
CA GLY A 66 6.72 -11.54 15.41
C GLY A 66 6.13 -12.06 16.72
N LYS A 67 6.88 -12.74 17.59
CA LYS A 67 6.37 -13.19 18.90
C LYS A 67 6.79 -12.33 20.08
N THR A 68 7.69 -11.38 19.85
CA THR A 68 8.08 -10.35 20.83
C THR A 68 7.33 -9.06 20.48
N VAL A 69 6.38 -8.67 21.34
CA VAL A 69 5.47 -7.55 21.13
C VAL A 69 5.69 -6.50 22.20
N PHE A 70 5.89 -5.26 21.79
CA PHE A 70 6.04 -4.09 22.65
C PHE A 70 4.78 -3.22 22.59
N THR A 71 4.21 -2.94 23.76
CA THR A 71 2.96 -2.18 23.95
C THR A 71 3.17 -1.02 24.92
N GLY A 72 2.11 -0.33 25.33
CA GLY A 72 2.20 0.80 26.28
C GLY A 72 3.04 1.94 25.72
N SER A 73 3.95 2.47 26.51
CA SER A 73 4.87 3.56 26.19
C SER A 73 6.24 3.10 25.67
N SER A 74 6.31 1.88 25.12
CA SER A 74 7.57 1.29 24.66
C SER A 74 8.22 2.06 23.50
N LYS A 75 9.55 2.14 23.51
CA LYS A 75 10.35 2.79 22.47
C LYS A 75 11.77 2.23 22.40
N VAL A 76 12.42 2.41 21.25
CA VAL A 76 13.82 2.05 21.03
C VAL A 76 14.61 3.18 20.37
N GLU A 77 15.81 3.45 20.86
CA GLU A 77 16.78 4.34 20.22
C GLU A 77 18.05 3.57 19.81
N LEU A 78 18.34 3.51 18.50
CA LEU A 78 19.52 2.87 17.94
C LEU A 78 20.63 3.93 17.78
N GLN A 79 21.44 4.12 18.82
CA GLN A 79 22.60 5.03 18.76
C GLN A 79 23.84 4.36 18.17
N ALA A 80 23.93 3.05 18.35
CA ALA A 80 24.96 2.22 17.76
C ALA A 80 24.85 2.12 16.23
N SER A 81 26.00 1.85 15.61
CA SER A 81 26.18 1.56 14.19
C SER A 81 26.42 0.06 13.95
N HIS A 82 26.25 -0.38 12.71
CA HIS A 82 26.44 -1.79 12.31
C HIS A 82 25.52 -2.78 13.06
N ILE A 83 24.32 -2.35 13.42
CA ILE A 83 23.32 -3.15 14.12
C ILE A 83 22.44 -3.92 13.13
N VAL A 84 22.12 -5.16 13.46
CA VAL A 84 20.93 -5.84 12.91
C VAL A 84 19.82 -5.80 13.96
N PHE A 85 18.70 -5.15 13.67
CA PHE A 85 17.54 -5.05 14.56
C PHE A 85 16.32 -5.69 13.89
N SER A 86 15.86 -6.83 14.40
CA SER A 86 14.89 -7.66 13.65
C SER A 86 13.81 -8.39 14.43
N GLY A 87 12.62 -8.50 13.81
CA GLY A 87 11.59 -9.46 14.20
C GLY A 87 10.60 -9.00 15.26
N PHE A 88 10.65 -7.73 15.65
CA PHE A 88 9.84 -7.17 16.73
C PHE A 88 8.52 -6.59 16.24
N GLN A 89 7.53 -6.55 17.14
CA GLN A 89 6.29 -5.81 16.91
C GLN A 89 6.15 -4.67 17.90
N PHE A 90 5.78 -3.49 17.43
CA PHE A 90 5.30 -2.36 18.22
C PHE A 90 3.84 -2.15 17.85
N ALA A 91 2.92 -2.49 18.75
CA ALA A 91 1.50 -2.52 18.42
C ALA A 91 0.62 -1.99 19.56
N GLY A 92 -0.36 -1.13 19.21
CA GLY A 92 -1.41 -0.72 20.14
C GLY A 92 -0.95 0.09 21.35
N GLY A 93 0.23 0.71 21.29
CA GLY A 93 0.77 1.54 22.37
C GLY A 93 0.59 3.04 22.13
N LYS A 94 1.07 3.84 23.08
CA LYS A 94 1.03 5.29 23.05
C LYS A 94 2.28 5.89 23.70
N ILE A 95 2.96 6.76 22.96
CA ILE A 95 4.13 7.50 23.41
C ILE A 95 4.06 8.97 23.01
N ASN A 96 4.69 9.81 23.81
CA ASN A 96 5.04 11.18 23.41
C ASN A 96 6.45 11.17 22.78
N GLY A 97 6.52 10.93 21.47
CA GLY A 97 7.79 10.88 20.73
C GLY A 97 7.80 9.79 19.65
N ASP A 98 9.01 9.33 19.33
CA ASP A 98 9.28 8.36 18.27
C ASP A 98 9.30 6.94 18.84
N VAL A 99 8.70 5.97 18.13
CA VAL A 99 8.70 4.56 18.56
C VAL A 99 10.08 3.95 18.33
N CYS A 100 10.63 4.17 17.14
CA CYS A 100 11.99 3.78 16.78
C CYS A 100 12.76 5.00 16.26
N LYS A 101 13.79 5.41 16.99
CA LYS A 101 14.69 6.50 16.59
C LYS A 101 16.07 5.92 16.27
N VAL A 102 16.66 6.30 15.15
CA VAL A 102 17.98 5.82 14.73
C VAL A 102 18.92 7.00 14.61
N THR A 103 20.01 6.96 15.37
CA THR A 103 21.10 7.94 15.36
C THR A 103 22.44 7.34 14.92
N GLY A 104 22.57 6.02 14.88
CA GLY A 104 23.71 5.32 14.27
C GLY A 104 23.60 5.11 12.76
N SER A 105 24.69 4.62 12.17
CA SER A 105 24.85 4.40 10.73
C SER A 105 25.04 2.91 10.39
N HIS A 106 24.89 2.54 9.12
CA HIS A 106 25.10 1.15 8.66
C HIS A 106 24.23 0.11 9.39
N ASN A 107 23.05 0.52 9.87
CA ASN A 107 22.12 -0.37 10.56
C ASN A 107 21.16 -1.04 9.57
N LEU A 108 20.84 -2.30 9.84
CA LEU A 108 19.79 -3.07 9.18
C LEU A 108 18.60 -3.20 10.13
N LEU A 109 17.50 -2.54 9.79
CA LEU A 109 16.22 -2.67 10.47
C LEU A 109 15.32 -3.53 9.60
N GLU A 110 14.97 -4.74 10.04
CA GLU A 110 14.23 -5.67 9.19
C GLU A 110 13.15 -6.49 9.91
N HIS A 111 12.06 -6.81 9.20
CA HIS A 111 10.96 -7.59 9.77
C HIS A 111 10.39 -6.96 11.05
N LEU A 112 10.23 -5.64 11.06
CA LEU A 112 9.58 -4.91 12.14
C LEU A 112 8.12 -4.63 11.78
N ASN A 113 7.21 -4.74 12.74
CA ASN A 113 5.82 -4.33 12.58
C ASN A 113 5.51 -3.14 13.48
N PHE A 114 5.03 -2.05 12.90
CA PHE A 114 4.47 -0.90 13.61
C PHE A 114 2.99 -0.76 13.25
N SER A 115 2.10 -0.90 14.23
CA SER A 115 0.66 -0.86 13.98
C SER A 115 -0.13 -0.21 15.10
N ALA A 116 -1.07 0.67 14.77
CA ALA A 116 -1.98 1.32 15.73
C ALA A 116 -1.26 1.94 16.95
N TYR A 117 -0.10 2.57 16.74
CA TYR A 117 0.70 3.16 17.81
C TYR A 117 0.59 4.69 17.83
N HIS A 118 0.10 5.27 18.92
CA HIS A 118 0.01 6.72 19.04
C HIS A 118 1.42 7.29 19.26
N SER A 119 1.94 8.03 18.28
CA SER A 119 3.35 8.47 18.25
C SER A 119 3.55 9.63 17.29
N LYS A 120 4.68 10.32 17.43
CA LYS A 120 5.18 11.26 16.43
C LYS A 120 5.66 10.51 15.19
N TYR A 121 6.63 9.63 15.32
CA TYR A 121 7.09 8.78 14.21
C TYR A 121 7.05 7.32 14.63
N TYR A 122 6.63 6.43 13.73
CA TYR A 122 6.91 5.00 13.90
C TYR A 122 8.41 4.75 13.79
N LEU A 123 9.05 5.38 12.79
CA LEU A 123 10.48 5.29 12.58
C LEU A 123 11.04 6.64 12.14
N ASN A 124 12.10 7.10 12.82
CA ASN A 124 12.81 8.34 12.51
C ASN A 124 14.31 8.08 12.36
N ILE A 125 14.84 8.30 11.15
CA ILE A 125 16.29 8.37 10.91
C ILE A 125 16.71 9.84 11.02
N VAL A 126 17.60 10.16 11.95
CA VAL A 126 18.06 11.56 12.12
C VAL A 126 19.09 11.96 11.08
N ALA A 127 19.28 13.27 10.91
CA ALA A 127 20.00 13.82 9.75
C ALA A 127 21.45 13.32 9.63
N ALA A 128 22.19 13.15 10.73
CA ALA A 128 23.62 12.80 10.70
C ALA A 128 23.92 11.35 10.27
N CYS A 129 22.91 10.47 10.21
CA CYS A 129 23.10 9.03 9.99
C CYS A 129 23.31 8.66 8.54
N ARG A 130 24.05 7.58 8.26
CA ARG A 130 24.36 7.15 6.89
C ARG A 130 24.09 5.66 6.69
N TYR A 131 23.77 5.27 5.46
CA TYR A 131 23.75 3.87 5.00
C TYR A 131 22.86 2.91 5.81
N ASN A 132 21.83 3.42 6.50
CA ASN A 132 20.82 2.57 7.12
C ASN A 132 19.90 1.93 6.07
N THR A 133 19.60 0.64 6.24
CA THR A 133 18.68 -0.14 5.42
C THR A 133 17.47 -0.52 6.24
N ILE A 134 16.28 -0.17 5.76
CA ILE A 134 14.98 -0.55 6.34
C ILE A 134 14.33 -1.50 5.34
N ARG A 135 14.13 -2.78 5.72
CA ARG A 135 13.55 -3.74 4.78
C ARG A 135 12.56 -4.72 5.37
N TYR A 136 11.59 -5.14 4.56
CA TYR A 136 10.52 -6.06 5.00
C TYR A 136 9.83 -5.60 6.29
N CYS A 137 9.72 -4.29 6.52
CA CYS A 137 8.99 -3.72 7.65
C CYS A 137 7.55 -3.38 7.25
N ASN A 138 6.64 -3.41 8.23
CA ASN A 138 5.25 -3.00 8.05
C ASN A 138 4.97 -1.77 8.89
N PHE A 139 4.36 -0.77 8.27
CA PHE A 139 3.88 0.45 8.90
C PHE A 139 2.40 0.55 8.58
N GLU A 140 1.54 0.40 9.60
CA GLU A 140 0.11 0.30 9.39
C GLU A 140 -0.69 1.10 10.40
N ARG A 141 -1.80 1.71 9.96
CA ARG A 141 -2.80 2.36 10.83
C ARG A 141 -2.18 3.26 11.89
N LYS A 142 -1.30 4.19 11.50
CA LYS A 142 -0.86 5.26 12.42
C LYS A 142 -2.10 6.06 12.85
N PRO A 143 -2.42 6.13 14.16
CA PRO A 143 -3.53 6.93 14.65
C PRO A 143 -3.38 8.41 14.28
N GLU A 144 -4.52 9.06 14.10
CA GLU A 144 -4.65 10.42 13.58
C GLU A 144 -4.36 11.50 14.63
N ASP A 145 -4.26 11.14 15.91
CA ASP A 145 -4.18 12.08 17.03
C ASP A 145 -2.87 12.89 17.12
N VAL A 146 -1.81 12.46 16.42
CA VAL A 146 -0.53 13.17 16.36
C VAL A 146 -0.13 13.41 14.90
N GLN A 147 -0.32 14.64 14.43
CA GLN A 147 0.03 15.06 13.06
C GLN A 147 1.55 14.99 12.83
N SER A 148 1.96 13.99 12.06
CA SER A 148 3.34 13.71 11.68
C SER A 148 3.39 12.50 10.74
N SER A 149 4.30 12.53 9.76
CA SER A 149 4.55 11.42 8.84
C SER A 149 4.76 10.10 9.60
N VAL A 150 4.46 8.98 8.98
CA VAL A 150 4.61 7.66 9.61
C VAL A 150 6.08 7.30 9.76
N VAL A 151 6.83 7.40 8.66
CA VAL A 151 8.29 7.25 8.63
C VAL A 151 8.93 8.58 8.23
N GLN A 152 9.92 9.02 8.98
CA GLN A 152 10.70 10.22 8.72
C GLN A 152 12.16 9.85 8.44
N ILE A 153 12.67 10.33 7.32
CA ILE A 153 14.11 10.36 7.01
C ILE A 153 14.54 11.82 7.02
N GLN A 154 15.46 12.21 7.89
CA GLN A 154 15.99 13.57 7.91
C GLN A 154 17.25 13.66 7.05
N VAL A 155 17.54 14.86 6.52
CA VAL A 155 18.63 15.07 5.56
C VAL A 155 19.64 16.06 6.10
N ASP A 156 20.92 15.68 6.09
CA ASP A 156 22.02 16.52 6.55
C ASP A 156 22.50 17.49 5.47
N GLU A 157 22.98 18.65 5.90
CA GLU A 157 23.47 19.70 5.01
C GLU A 157 24.76 19.33 4.28
N LYS A 158 25.62 18.53 4.91
CA LYS A 158 27.01 18.35 4.49
C LYS A 158 27.26 17.01 3.83
N GLN A 159 26.54 15.97 4.22
CA GLN A 159 26.81 14.60 3.80
C GLN A 159 25.50 13.86 3.47
N PRO A 160 25.38 13.24 2.27
CA PRO A 160 24.17 12.50 1.90
C PRO A 160 23.92 11.25 2.76
N GLY A 161 22.65 10.91 2.99
CA GLY A 161 22.23 9.80 3.83
C GLY A 161 22.47 8.40 3.25
N TYR A 162 22.25 8.21 1.95
CA TYR A 162 22.34 6.90 1.27
C TYR A 162 21.49 5.80 1.92
N HIS A 163 20.33 6.16 2.46
CA HIS A 163 19.43 5.20 3.08
C HIS A 163 18.72 4.36 2.02
N VAL A 164 18.39 3.13 2.38
CA VAL A 164 17.61 2.22 1.52
C VAL A 164 16.34 1.81 2.27
N ILE A 165 15.19 2.00 1.63
CA ILE A 165 13.90 1.51 2.12
C ILE A 165 13.40 0.52 1.08
N ALA A 166 13.39 -0.76 1.42
CA ALA A 166 13.14 -1.83 0.46
C ALA A 166 12.13 -2.87 0.95
N TRP A 167 11.21 -3.31 0.09
CA TRP A 167 10.25 -4.39 0.43
C TRP A 167 9.35 -4.11 1.65
N CYS A 168 9.20 -2.85 2.06
CA CYS A 168 8.32 -2.45 3.15
C CYS A 168 6.87 -2.29 2.68
N SER A 169 5.92 -2.51 3.59
CA SER A 169 4.50 -2.24 3.40
C SER A 169 4.05 -1.02 4.21
N PHE A 170 3.30 -0.13 3.57
CA PHE A 170 2.68 1.05 4.17
C PHE A 170 1.17 0.96 3.93
N LEU A 171 0.39 0.79 4.99
CA LEU A 171 -0.99 0.31 4.88
C LEU A 171 -1.95 1.12 5.74
N ASN A 172 -3.11 1.45 5.17
CA ASN A 172 -4.29 1.90 5.92
C ASN A 172 -4.02 3.12 6.81
N HIS A 173 -3.32 4.13 6.29
CA HIS A 173 -3.15 5.43 6.95
C HIS A 173 -4.30 6.33 6.56
N THR A 174 -4.98 6.94 7.52
CA THR A 174 -6.16 7.76 7.30
C THR A 174 -6.02 9.12 7.97
N ALA A 175 -6.90 10.03 7.60
CA ALA A 175 -7.07 11.33 8.24
C ALA A 175 -8.55 11.51 8.60
N PRO A 176 -8.87 12.38 9.58
CA PRO A 176 -10.25 12.66 9.94
C PRO A 176 -11.07 13.13 8.74
N TYR A 177 -12.36 12.86 8.75
CA TYR A 177 -13.25 13.32 7.69
C TYR A 177 -13.15 14.84 7.49
N ASN A 178 -13.05 15.30 6.24
CA ASN A 178 -12.88 16.71 5.84
C ASN A 178 -11.59 17.40 6.31
N SER A 179 -10.56 16.69 6.75
CA SER A 179 -9.27 17.29 7.15
C SER A 179 -8.51 17.99 6.00
N GLY A 180 -8.92 17.77 4.74
CA GLY A 180 -8.20 18.25 3.57
C GLY A 180 -6.90 17.47 3.31
N GLY A 181 -6.14 17.91 2.31
CA GLY A 181 -4.97 17.20 1.80
C GLY A 181 -3.62 17.55 2.44
N ASP A 182 -3.59 18.12 3.64
CA ASP A 182 -2.35 18.52 4.37
C ASP A 182 -2.48 18.24 5.87
N TYR A 183 -3.05 17.07 6.22
CA TYR A 183 -3.29 16.69 7.61
C TYR A 183 -2.00 16.25 8.33
N GLY A 184 -0.99 15.82 7.58
CA GLY A 184 0.34 15.51 8.09
C GLY A 184 0.54 14.06 8.51
N ILE A 185 -0.19 13.08 7.97
CA ILE A 185 0.10 11.64 8.14
C ILE A 185 0.61 11.05 6.81
N GLU A 186 1.66 11.65 6.24
CA GLU A 186 2.32 11.10 5.06
C GLU A 186 2.90 9.71 5.38
N ALA A 187 2.76 8.71 4.50
CA ALA A 187 3.30 7.37 4.78
C ALA A 187 4.84 7.39 4.89
N LEU A 188 5.50 8.21 4.07
CA LEU A 188 6.94 8.42 4.13
C LEU A 188 7.28 9.88 3.81
N ARG A 189 8.10 10.49 4.65
CA ARG A 189 8.70 11.81 4.36
C ARG A 189 10.22 11.73 4.36
N ILE A 190 10.84 12.31 3.33
CA ILE A 190 12.30 12.43 3.19
C ILE A 190 12.67 13.91 3.18
N GLY A 191 13.20 14.39 4.30
CA GLY A 191 13.56 15.77 4.53
C GLY A 191 12.44 16.64 5.11
N TYR A 192 12.72 17.94 5.18
CA TYR A 192 11.81 19.03 5.51
C TYR A 192 11.96 20.14 4.46
N SER A 193 11.06 21.12 4.45
CA SER A 193 11.15 22.26 3.51
C SER A 193 12.49 23.00 3.59
N PHE A 194 13.02 23.23 4.79
CA PHE A 194 14.34 23.86 4.97
C PHE A 194 15.53 22.98 4.55
N GLN A 195 15.30 21.67 4.37
CA GLN A 195 16.29 20.69 3.89
C GLN A 195 16.20 20.44 2.38
N ALA A 196 15.30 21.11 1.67
CA ALA A 196 15.05 20.90 0.24
C ALA A 196 16.30 21.03 -0.65
N LYS A 197 17.26 21.88 -0.24
CA LYS A 197 18.53 22.10 -0.95
C LYS A 197 19.59 21.02 -0.71
N PHE A 198 19.38 20.12 0.26
CA PHE A 198 20.36 19.12 0.67
C PHE A 198 20.21 17.82 -0.13
N ILE A 199 21.35 17.17 -0.37
CA ILE A 199 21.43 15.91 -1.10
C ILE A 199 21.16 14.78 -0.13
N SER A 200 20.14 13.96 -0.43
CA SER A 200 19.74 12.83 0.41
C SER A 200 20.26 11.50 -0.12
N ARG A 201 20.10 11.24 -1.43
CA ARG A 201 20.44 9.95 -2.06
C ARG A 201 19.77 8.74 -1.40
N THR A 202 18.57 8.94 -0.86
CA THR A 202 17.76 7.84 -0.34
C THR A 202 17.12 7.10 -1.50
N THR A 203 17.20 5.77 -1.47
CA THR A 203 16.52 4.88 -2.41
C THR A 203 15.29 4.27 -1.74
N VAL A 204 14.13 4.40 -2.40
CA VAL A 204 12.89 3.73 -2.02
C VAL A 204 12.53 2.75 -3.12
N GLU A 205 12.58 1.45 -2.83
CA GLU A 205 12.40 0.43 -3.84
C GLU A 205 11.57 -0.77 -3.41
N TYR A 206 10.82 -1.36 -4.33
CA TYR A 206 10.02 -2.56 -4.06
C TYR A 206 9.06 -2.41 -2.85
N CYS A 207 8.63 -1.19 -2.52
CA CYS A 207 7.68 -0.93 -1.45
C CYS A 207 6.24 -0.94 -1.96
N TYR A 208 5.32 -1.35 -1.08
CA TYR A 208 3.88 -1.40 -1.36
C TYR A 208 3.14 -0.40 -0.47
N PHE A 209 2.45 0.56 -1.11
CA PHE A 209 1.69 1.61 -0.46
C PHE A 209 0.21 1.44 -0.81
N SER A 210 -0.61 1.06 0.17
CA SER A 210 -2.03 0.84 -0.06
C SER A 210 -2.91 1.52 0.97
N ARG A 211 -3.92 2.24 0.48
CA ARG A 211 -4.86 3.02 1.30
C ARG A 211 -4.14 3.97 2.26
N CYS A 212 -3.13 4.66 1.74
CA CYS A 212 -2.38 5.70 2.43
C CYS A 212 -3.01 7.06 2.13
N ASN A 213 -4.10 7.35 2.85
CA ASN A 213 -4.95 8.53 2.67
C ASN A 213 -4.90 9.45 3.90
N GLY A 214 -3.80 9.39 4.67
CA GLY A 214 -3.59 10.21 5.88
C GLY A 214 -3.13 11.63 5.60
N ASP A 215 -2.76 11.91 4.36
CA ASP A 215 -2.37 13.22 3.86
C ASP A 215 -2.65 13.26 2.35
N GLY A 216 -2.63 14.43 1.72
CA GLY A 216 -2.62 14.53 0.25
C GLY A 216 -1.32 13.98 -0.36
N GLU A 217 -0.33 13.65 0.46
CA GLU A 217 0.98 13.11 0.11
C GLU A 217 1.17 11.70 0.67
N ILE A 218 1.18 10.68 -0.20
CA ILE A 218 1.57 9.32 0.19
C ILE A 218 3.05 9.33 0.60
N ILE A 219 3.89 9.80 -0.31
CA ILE A 219 5.30 10.10 -0.09
C ILE A 219 5.45 11.61 -0.25
N SER A 220 6.16 12.23 0.69
CA SER A 220 6.57 13.62 0.61
C SER A 220 8.09 13.70 0.48
N SER A 221 8.59 13.84 -0.75
CA SER A 221 10.01 14.08 -1.01
C SER A 221 10.33 15.57 -0.85
N LYS A 222 11.23 15.89 0.08
CA LYS A 222 11.63 17.27 0.43
C LYS A 222 13.16 17.41 0.46
N ALA A 223 13.84 16.75 -0.48
CA ALA A 223 15.29 16.76 -0.60
C ALA A 223 15.73 16.39 -2.02
N ARG A 224 17.02 16.55 -2.31
CA ARG A 224 17.59 16.30 -3.64
C ARG A 224 18.09 14.87 -3.82
N GLU A 225 18.16 14.46 -5.09
CA GLU A 225 18.83 13.25 -5.55
C GLU A 225 18.28 11.94 -4.94
N ASN A 226 16.99 11.87 -4.64
CA ASN A 226 16.36 10.62 -4.23
C ASN A 226 15.92 9.79 -5.43
N MET A 227 15.92 8.46 -5.26
CA MET A 227 15.48 7.49 -6.26
C MET A 227 14.29 6.69 -5.75
N TYR A 228 13.21 6.66 -6.53
CA TYR A 228 11.98 5.92 -6.22
C TYR A 228 11.69 4.93 -7.36
N ARG A 229 11.89 3.64 -7.11
CA ARG A 229 11.77 2.63 -8.16
C ARG A 229 11.04 1.36 -7.81
N TYR A 230 10.36 0.75 -8.78
CA TYR A 230 9.72 -0.55 -8.61
C TYR A 230 8.73 -0.64 -7.44
N ASN A 231 8.22 0.50 -6.97
CA ASN A 231 7.21 0.58 -5.92
C ASN A 231 5.82 0.42 -6.53
N THR A 232 4.86 0.04 -5.69
CA THR A 232 3.46 -0.09 -6.09
C THR A 232 2.59 0.76 -5.16
N PHE A 233 1.85 1.69 -5.74
CA PHE A 233 0.88 2.55 -5.09
C PHE A 233 -0.51 2.09 -5.51
N GLU A 234 -1.29 1.56 -4.59
CA GLU A 234 -2.58 0.95 -4.90
C GLU A 234 -3.71 1.50 -4.01
N ASN A 235 -4.83 1.92 -4.61
CA ASN A 235 -6.04 2.33 -3.91
C ASN A 235 -5.82 3.46 -2.87
N ASN A 236 -5.00 4.46 -3.22
CA ASN A 236 -4.65 5.59 -2.34
C ASN A 236 -5.55 6.83 -2.52
N GLY A 237 -6.73 6.68 -3.11
CA GLY A 237 -7.69 7.78 -3.29
C GLY A 237 -7.08 8.99 -4.00
N GLU A 238 -7.22 10.18 -3.42
CA GLU A 238 -6.66 11.44 -3.97
C GLU A 238 -5.23 11.75 -3.49
N SER A 239 -4.65 10.91 -2.65
CA SER A 239 -3.29 11.10 -2.14
C SER A 239 -2.28 10.77 -3.23
N HIS A 240 -1.35 11.68 -3.49
CA HIS A 240 -0.34 11.52 -4.53
C HIS A 240 1.00 11.11 -3.93
N PHE A 241 1.81 10.34 -4.65
CA PHE A 241 3.25 10.43 -4.44
C PHE A 241 3.66 11.86 -4.84
N THR A 242 4.16 12.66 -3.89
CA THR A 242 4.55 14.04 -4.14
C THR A 242 6.07 14.25 -4.08
N LEU A 243 6.64 14.74 -5.19
CA LEU A 243 7.90 15.48 -5.19
C LEU A 243 7.59 16.91 -4.71
N ARG A 244 7.74 17.11 -3.41
CA ARG A 244 7.17 18.26 -2.69
C ARG A 244 8.12 19.45 -2.64
N HIS A 245 9.41 19.19 -2.42
CA HIS A 245 10.51 20.15 -2.53
C HIS A 245 11.81 19.44 -2.95
N GLY A 246 12.78 20.21 -3.43
CA GLY A 246 14.10 19.72 -3.80
C GLY A 246 14.15 19.16 -5.22
N SER A 247 15.30 19.32 -5.87
CA SER A 247 15.55 19.01 -7.29
C SER A 247 16.22 17.64 -7.51
N ASP A 248 16.38 17.24 -8.76
CA ASP A 248 17.23 16.10 -9.18
C ASP A 248 16.70 14.72 -8.72
N ASN A 249 15.39 14.58 -8.56
CA ASN A 249 14.76 13.33 -8.12
C ASN A 249 14.35 12.44 -9.31
N ILE A 250 14.52 11.12 -9.14
CA ILE A 250 14.21 10.10 -10.15
C ILE A 250 13.05 9.19 -9.69
N VAL A 251 12.05 9.00 -10.55
CA VAL A 251 10.87 8.15 -10.32
C VAL A 251 10.69 7.21 -11.51
N TYR A 252 11.04 5.93 -11.36
CA TYR A 252 10.91 4.98 -12.47
C TYR A 252 10.48 3.56 -12.13
N GLY A 253 9.86 2.88 -13.09
CA GLY A 253 9.48 1.48 -12.91
C GLY A 253 8.37 1.24 -11.88
N ASN A 254 7.68 2.29 -11.43
CA ASN A 254 6.63 2.20 -10.41
C ASN A 254 5.26 1.91 -11.03
N PHE A 255 4.37 1.35 -10.22
CA PHE A 255 2.97 1.10 -10.55
C PHE A 255 2.06 2.02 -9.72
N PHE A 256 1.14 2.71 -10.39
CA PHE A 256 0.10 3.55 -9.75
C PHE A 256 -1.28 3.05 -10.16
N LEU A 257 -2.03 2.46 -9.22
CA LEU A 257 -3.21 1.65 -9.49
C LEU A 257 -4.41 2.11 -8.64
N GLY A 258 -5.52 2.49 -9.26
CA GLY A 258 -6.79 2.74 -8.56
C GLY A 258 -6.78 3.95 -7.61
N GLY A 259 -5.92 4.94 -7.85
CA GLY A 259 -5.80 6.18 -7.09
C GLY A 259 -5.04 7.23 -7.88
N ALA A 260 -4.82 8.41 -7.29
CA ALA A 260 -3.99 9.45 -7.85
C ALA A 260 -2.54 8.98 -8.05
N GLY A 261 -1.88 9.54 -9.07
CA GLY A 261 -0.53 9.16 -9.43
C GLY A 261 0.54 10.02 -8.75
N LEU A 262 1.29 10.75 -9.57
CA LEU A 262 2.43 11.56 -9.15
C LEU A 262 2.05 13.04 -9.11
N ARG A 263 2.48 13.76 -8.08
CA ARG A 263 2.46 15.23 -8.03
C ARG A 263 3.89 15.76 -7.98
N ILE A 264 4.22 16.70 -8.84
CA ILE A 264 5.48 17.42 -8.81
C ILE A 264 5.12 18.86 -8.48
N LYS A 265 5.49 19.30 -7.28
CA LYS A 265 5.00 20.57 -6.74
C LYS A 265 5.99 21.71 -6.97
N GLU A 266 7.27 21.46 -6.70
CA GLU A 266 8.37 22.42 -6.72
C GLU A 266 9.68 21.68 -7.08
N GLY A 267 10.70 22.42 -7.54
CA GLY A 267 12.03 21.88 -7.86
C GLY A 267 12.32 21.71 -9.37
N GLN A 268 13.54 21.29 -9.69
CA GLN A 268 14.01 21.12 -11.07
C GLN A 268 14.58 19.73 -11.33
N ASN A 269 14.79 19.39 -12.61
CA ASN A 269 15.47 18.17 -13.06
C ASN A 269 14.80 16.89 -12.53
N HIS A 270 13.48 16.79 -12.66
CA HIS A 270 12.74 15.59 -12.24
C HIS A 270 12.57 14.62 -13.39
N MET A 271 12.92 13.35 -13.16
CA MET A 271 12.84 12.30 -14.16
C MET A 271 11.74 11.31 -13.80
N VAL A 272 10.73 11.20 -14.65
CA VAL A 272 9.58 10.29 -14.47
C VAL A 272 9.51 9.38 -15.68
N TYR A 273 10.03 8.16 -15.54
CA TYR A 273 10.13 7.26 -16.70
C TYR A 273 9.82 5.81 -16.42
N ASN A 274 9.42 5.07 -17.46
CA ASN A 274 9.19 3.62 -17.36
C ASN A 274 8.17 3.20 -16.29
N ASN A 275 7.26 4.10 -15.89
CA ASN A 275 6.21 3.80 -14.90
C ASN A 275 4.92 3.33 -15.60
N TYR A 276 4.08 2.61 -14.86
CA TYR A 276 2.75 2.19 -15.29
C TYR A 276 1.68 2.87 -14.43
N PHE A 277 0.79 3.60 -15.08
CA PHE A 277 -0.32 4.29 -14.45
C PHE A 277 -1.65 3.67 -14.89
N SER A 278 -2.53 3.46 -13.92
CA SER A 278 -3.94 3.08 -14.09
C SER A 278 -4.77 3.76 -13.01
N THR A 279 -4.92 5.07 -13.17
CA THR A 279 -5.45 5.98 -12.15
C THR A 279 -6.96 6.23 -12.24
N GLY A 280 -7.67 5.72 -13.25
CA GLY A 280 -9.08 6.06 -13.43
C GLY A 280 -9.23 7.57 -13.66
N GLU A 281 -10.21 8.21 -13.03
CA GLU A 281 -10.48 9.65 -13.22
C GLU A 281 -9.51 10.58 -12.46
N TYR A 282 -8.64 10.04 -11.60
CA TYR A 282 -7.70 10.85 -10.84
C TYR A 282 -6.61 11.46 -11.72
N TRP A 283 -6.05 12.59 -11.27
CA TRP A 283 -4.87 13.17 -11.90
C TRP A 283 -3.71 12.18 -11.90
N THR A 284 -3.20 11.89 -13.09
CA THR A 284 -2.18 10.85 -13.23
C THR A 284 -0.79 11.39 -12.96
N ILE A 285 -0.47 12.53 -13.56
CA ILE A 285 0.67 13.35 -13.17
C ILE A 285 0.15 14.77 -13.04
N LYS A 286 0.45 15.42 -11.92
CA LYS A 286 0.07 16.81 -11.65
C LYS A 286 1.31 17.66 -11.44
N LEU A 287 1.54 18.61 -12.35
CA LEU A 287 2.52 19.68 -12.21
C LEU A 287 1.84 20.89 -11.56
N GLU A 288 2.58 21.70 -10.80
CA GLU A 288 2.05 22.88 -10.11
C GLU A 288 2.85 24.15 -10.46
N ASN A 289 2.21 25.32 -10.31
CA ASN A 289 2.74 26.62 -10.76
C ASN A 289 3.26 27.48 -9.59
N TYR A 290 4.12 26.92 -8.73
CA TYR A 290 4.59 27.64 -7.54
C TYR A 290 5.76 28.59 -7.81
N LYS A 291 5.70 29.79 -7.22
CA LYS A 291 6.74 30.83 -7.33
C LYS A 291 8.04 30.50 -6.59
N ALA A 292 7.92 29.84 -5.43
CA ALA A 292 9.02 29.73 -4.48
C ALA A 292 10.20 28.95 -5.06
N ASP A 293 9.92 27.83 -5.73
CA ASP A 293 10.89 26.99 -6.40
C ASP A 293 10.26 26.39 -7.67
N PRO A 294 10.17 27.18 -8.76
CA PRO A 294 9.38 26.84 -9.94
C PRO A 294 9.88 25.59 -10.66
N LEU A 295 8.93 24.86 -11.24
CA LEU A 295 9.23 23.67 -12.02
C LEU A 295 10.01 23.99 -13.29
N LYS A 296 11.15 23.32 -13.45
CA LYS A 296 11.96 23.40 -14.65
C LYS A 296 12.62 22.06 -14.98
N ASN A 297 12.69 21.73 -16.27
CA ASN A 297 13.37 20.53 -16.76
C ASN A 297 12.77 19.25 -16.16
N VAL A 298 11.50 19.01 -16.44
CA VAL A 298 10.80 17.77 -16.06
C VAL A 298 10.71 16.86 -17.26
N VAL A 299 11.20 15.63 -17.14
CA VAL A 299 11.15 14.63 -18.22
C VAL A 299 10.15 13.54 -17.85
N ILE A 300 9.08 13.41 -18.64
CA ILE A 300 8.06 12.36 -18.53
C ILE A 300 8.20 11.45 -19.75
N ALA A 301 8.92 10.33 -19.60
CA ALA A 301 9.35 9.51 -20.73
C ALA A 301 9.05 8.02 -20.61
N HIS A 302 8.60 7.38 -21.70
CA HIS A 302 8.38 5.92 -21.72
C HIS A 302 7.48 5.39 -20.60
N ASN A 303 6.50 6.16 -20.15
CA ASN A 303 5.47 5.69 -19.23
C ASN A 303 4.29 5.10 -20.00
N THR A 304 3.59 4.14 -19.41
CA THR A 304 2.30 3.66 -19.90
C THR A 304 1.19 4.22 -19.03
N PHE A 305 0.21 4.88 -19.66
CA PHE A 305 -0.97 5.43 -19.03
C PHE A 305 -2.19 4.66 -19.54
N ALA A 306 -2.65 3.67 -18.79
CA ALA A 306 -3.75 2.80 -19.17
C ALA A 306 -5.01 3.12 -18.36
N ASN A 307 -6.14 3.41 -19.00
CA ASN A 307 -7.38 3.80 -18.31
C ASN A 307 -7.13 4.86 -17.22
N SER A 308 -6.38 5.90 -17.59
CA SER A 308 -5.85 6.89 -16.68
C SER A 308 -6.39 8.27 -17.01
N GLY A 309 -6.50 9.11 -15.99
CA GLY A 309 -6.88 10.50 -16.13
C GLY A 309 -5.77 11.31 -16.78
N PRO A 310 -6.06 12.57 -17.12
CA PRO A 310 -5.10 13.46 -17.77
C PRO A 310 -3.84 13.73 -16.94
N LEU A 311 -2.79 14.11 -17.66
CA LEU A 311 -1.63 14.82 -17.11
C LEU A 311 -2.02 16.29 -16.95
N LYS A 312 -2.04 16.79 -15.72
CA LYS A 312 -2.27 18.20 -15.44
C LYS A 312 -0.94 18.94 -15.50
N LEU A 313 -0.75 19.74 -16.54
CA LEU A 313 0.55 20.32 -16.90
C LEU A 313 0.73 21.75 -16.37
N GLY A 314 -0.37 22.40 -16.08
CA GLY A 314 -0.46 23.64 -15.33
C GLY A 314 -1.17 23.45 -14.00
N GLY A 315 -1.31 24.53 -13.25
CA GLY A 315 -1.99 24.53 -11.97
C GLY A 315 -2.27 25.93 -11.50
N LYS A 316 -2.60 26.05 -10.20
CA LYS A 316 -2.88 27.36 -9.61
C LYS A 316 -1.58 28.15 -9.47
N GLY A 317 -1.48 29.30 -10.13
CA GLY A 317 -0.36 30.24 -10.01
C GLY A 317 0.23 30.67 -11.36
N ASP A 318 1.06 31.72 -11.34
CA ASP A 318 1.57 32.38 -12.56
C ASP A 318 2.93 31.84 -13.03
N PHE A 319 3.57 30.96 -12.24
CA PHE A 319 4.90 30.41 -12.51
C PHE A 319 4.78 29.06 -13.21
N LYS A 320 4.39 29.11 -14.48
CA LYS A 320 4.20 27.93 -15.33
C LYS A 320 5.47 27.06 -15.38
N PRO A 321 5.33 25.72 -15.29
CA PRO A 321 6.41 24.78 -15.54
C PRO A 321 7.13 25.06 -16.85
N GLN A 322 8.46 25.02 -16.83
CA GLN A 322 9.32 25.29 -17.98
C GLN A 322 10.10 24.05 -18.41
N GLN A 323 10.37 23.91 -19.71
CA GLN A 323 11.18 22.80 -20.24
C GLN A 323 10.61 21.42 -19.82
N VAL A 324 9.29 21.26 -19.92
CA VAL A 324 8.64 19.98 -19.66
C VAL A 324 8.68 19.15 -20.94
N LEU A 325 9.40 18.03 -20.92
CA LEU A 325 9.46 17.09 -22.03
C LEU A 325 8.51 15.91 -21.75
N ILE A 326 7.59 15.66 -22.67
CA ILE A 326 6.67 14.52 -22.61
C ILE A 326 6.90 13.69 -23.87
N GLY A 327 7.56 12.53 -23.74
CA GLY A 327 7.93 11.77 -24.93
C GLY A 327 8.03 10.25 -24.79
N GLY A 328 7.80 9.54 -25.90
CA GLY A 328 7.86 8.08 -25.93
C GLY A 328 6.83 7.41 -25.02
N ASN A 329 5.81 8.12 -24.54
CA ASN A 329 4.79 7.56 -23.67
C ASN A 329 3.72 6.82 -24.48
N LEU A 330 3.02 5.89 -23.81
CA LEU A 330 1.93 5.12 -24.38
C LEU A 330 0.64 5.37 -23.60
N PHE A 331 -0.36 5.97 -24.25
CA PHE A 331 -1.67 6.23 -23.70
C PHE A 331 -2.68 5.21 -24.24
N ILE A 332 -3.29 4.44 -23.34
CA ILE A 332 -4.22 3.37 -23.67
C ILE A 332 -5.56 3.72 -23.04
N ASN A 333 -6.55 4.06 -23.86
CA ASN A 333 -7.89 4.45 -23.42
C ASN A 333 -7.85 5.52 -22.30
N PRO A 334 -7.17 6.66 -22.51
CA PRO A 334 -7.18 7.71 -21.51
C PRO A 334 -8.60 8.24 -21.32
N ILE A 335 -8.88 8.71 -20.10
CA ILE A 335 -10.22 9.19 -19.75
C ILE A 335 -10.33 10.66 -20.11
N ASN A 336 -11.29 10.97 -21.00
CA ASN A 336 -11.60 12.29 -21.57
C ASN A 336 -10.49 12.88 -22.46
N GLN A 337 -9.31 13.15 -21.90
CA GLN A 337 -8.20 13.82 -22.58
C GLN A 337 -6.84 13.34 -22.05
N VAL A 338 -5.77 13.54 -22.84
CA VAL A 338 -4.41 13.18 -22.40
C VAL A 338 -3.81 14.21 -21.45
N THR A 339 -4.08 15.49 -21.71
CA THR A 339 -3.47 16.61 -20.98
C THR A 339 -4.55 17.58 -20.53
N ASP A 340 -4.40 18.15 -19.35
CA ASP A 340 -5.20 19.26 -18.82
C ASP A 340 -4.31 20.47 -18.55
N ASP A 341 -4.88 21.66 -18.70
CA ASP A 341 -4.22 22.95 -18.41
C ASP A 341 -2.81 23.07 -19.04
N PRO A 342 -2.65 22.85 -20.36
CA PRO A 342 -1.34 22.96 -21.00
C PRO A 342 -0.79 24.39 -20.85
N THR A 343 0.48 24.50 -20.48
CA THR A 343 1.13 25.80 -20.25
C THR A 343 1.50 26.48 -21.57
N GLY A 344 1.68 25.68 -22.64
CA GLY A 344 2.20 26.08 -23.95
C GLY A 344 3.73 26.01 -24.04
N LEU A 345 4.39 25.55 -22.98
CA LEU A 345 5.85 25.45 -22.85
C LEU A 345 6.35 23.99 -22.90
N GLU A 346 5.44 23.04 -23.07
CA GLU A 346 5.77 21.63 -23.16
C GLU A 346 6.30 21.25 -24.54
N VAL A 347 7.20 20.26 -24.55
CA VAL A 347 7.69 19.62 -25.77
C VAL A 347 7.15 18.21 -25.82
N TYR A 348 6.32 17.92 -26.84
CA TYR A 348 5.76 16.60 -27.08
C TYR A 348 6.59 15.86 -28.14
N GLN A 349 7.04 14.63 -27.84
CA GLN A 349 7.88 13.86 -28.76
C GLN A 349 7.51 12.38 -28.79
N ALA A 350 6.97 11.92 -29.92
CA ALA A 350 6.75 10.49 -30.18
C ALA A 350 5.92 9.74 -29.12
N ASN A 351 4.92 10.42 -28.56
CA ASN A 351 3.89 9.79 -27.75
C ASN A 351 2.93 9.03 -28.67
N SER A 352 2.47 7.89 -28.20
CA SER A 352 1.51 7.04 -28.92
C SER A 352 0.22 6.95 -28.12
N TYR A 353 -0.93 7.01 -28.78
CA TYR A 353 -2.23 6.88 -28.12
C TYR A 353 -3.21 5.97 -28.89
N SER A 354 -4.12 5.33 -28.16
CA SER A 354 -5.27 4.59 -28.71
C SER A 354 -6.59 5.13 -28.15
N GLY A 355 -7.65 5.01 -28.95
CA GLY A 355 -8.98 5.52 -28.61
C GLY A 355 -9.33 6.82 -29.34
N GLU A 356 -10.61 7.20 -29.29
CA GLU A 356 -11.11 8.48 -29.79
C GLU A 356 -11.04 9.49 -28.65
N ILE A 357 -10.00 10.32 -28.64
CA ILE A 357 -9.66 11.18 -27.51
C ILE A 357 -9.18 12.54 -28.01
N GLU A 358 -9.35 13.56 -27.17
CA GLU A 358 -8.72 14.86 -27.41
C GLU A 358 -7.23 14.77 -27.06
N VAL A 359 -6.41 15.05 -28.07
CA VAL A 359 -4.96 15.20 -27.94
C VAL A 359 -4.59 16.64 -28.29
N PRO A 360 -3.51 17.20 -27.69
CA PRO A 360 -3.01 18.50 -28.10
C PRO A 360 -2.83 18.59 -29.61
N ALA A 361 -3.23 19.71 -30.23
CA ALA A 361 -3.21 19.93 -31.68
C ALA A 361 -1.79 19.97 -32.32
N GLN A 362 -0.75 19.56 -31.60
CA GLN A 362 0.67 19.72 -31.95
C GLN A 362 1.35 18.40 -32.38
N SER A 363 2.44 18.54 -33.14
CA SER A 363 3.36 17.46 -33.52
C SER A 363 3.94 16.77 -32.28
N GLY A 364 3.70 15.47 -32.12
CA GLY A 364 4.27 14.70 -31.01
C GLY A 364 3.37 13.59 -30.47
N PHE A 365 2.08 13.60 -30.79
CA PHE A 365 1.14 12.50 -30.55
C PHE A 365 0.80 11.78 -31.85
N TYR A 366 0.91 10.45 -31.83
CA TYR A 366 0.65 9.61 -33.00
C TYR A 366 -0.40 8.55 -32.63
N PRO A 367 -1.51 8.46 -33.37
CA PRO A 367 -2.46 7.38 -33.17
C PRO A 367 -1.78 6.05 -33.53
N PHE A 368 -2.01 5.01 -32.73
CA PHE A 368 -1.55 3.67 -33.08
C PHE A 368 -2.73 2.70 -33.15
N LYS A 369 -2.72 1.83 -34.16
CA LYS A 369 -3.79 0.84 -34.42
C LYS A 369 -3.50 -0.56 -33.85
N SER A 370 -2.42 -0.71 -33.06
CA SER A 370 -1.97 -2.03 -32.57
C SER A 370 -2.98 -2.66 -31.60
N ILE A 371 -3.00 -3.99 -31.58
CA ILE A 371 -3.69 -4.81 -30.57
C ILE A 371 -3.02 -4.55 -29.23
N VAL A 372 -3.67 -3.75 -28.40
CA VAL A 372 -3.42 -3.69 -26.96
C VAL A 372 -4.20 -4.82 -26.32
N SER A 373 -3.50 -5.70 -25.61
CA SER A 373 -4.13 -6.77 -24.84
C SER A 373 -3.76 -6.65 -23.36
N LYS A 374 -4.63 -7.18 -22.51
CA LYS A 374 -4.24 -7.46 -21.12
C LYS A 374 -3.42 -8.74 -21.10
N ASN A 375 -2.34 -8.77 -20.34
CA ASN A 375 -1.67 -10.02 -20.01
C ASN A 375 -2.50 -10.83 -19.00
N THR A 376 -2.01 -12.01 -18.62
CA THR A 376 -2.63 -12.90 -17.63
C THR A 376 -2.76 -12.27 -16.23
N CYS A 377 -1.94 -11.25 -15.92
CA CYS A 377 -2.03 -10.49 -14.69
C CYS A 377 -3.03 -9.31 -14.77
N GLY A 378 -3.65 -9.07 -15.93
CA GLY A 378 -4.64 -8.02 -16.14
C GLY A 378 -4.07 -6.66 -16.56
N TYR A 379 -2.76 -6.55 -16.78
CA TYR A 379 -2.11 -5.29 -17.17
C TYR A 379 -2.04 -5.14 -18.68
N TYR A 380 -2.24 -3.92 -19.17
CA TYR A 380 -2.18 -3.62 -20.59
C TYR A 380 -0.74 -3.54 -21.07
N HIS A 381 -0.48 -4.10 -22.24
CA HIS A 381 0.79 -3.92 -22.92
C HIS A 381 0.60 -4.04 -24.44
N PRO A 382 1.46 -3.39 -25.24
CA PRO A 382 1.43 -3.57 -26.67
C PRO A 382 1.92 -4.98 -27.03
N SER A 383 1.25 -5.63 -27.99
CA SER A 383 1.69 -6.93 -28.56
C SER A 383 2.79 -6.79 -29.60
N LYS A 384 2.96 -5.60 -30.17
CA LYS A 384 3.98 -5.26 -31.16
C LYS A 384 4.67 -3.96 -30.77
N LYS A 385 5.93 -3.86 -31.16
CA LYS A 385 6.77 -2.71 -30.88
C LYS A 385 6.22 -1.42 -31.50
N ILE A 386 6.14 -0.35 -30.71
CA ILE A 386 5.73 0.99 -31.15
C ILE A 386 6.95 1.91 -31.09
N ALA A 387 7.88 1.72 -32.04
CA ALA A 387 9.22 2.30 -31.95
C ALA A 387 9.35 3.61 -32.72
N SER A 388 10.10 4.53 -32.15
CA SER A 388 10.52 5.77 -32.79
C SER A 388 11.95 6.11 -32.34
N ASP A 389 12.75 6.70 -33.24
CA ASP A 389 14.13 7.09 -32.91
C ASP A 389 14.12 8.37 -32.07
N ASN A 390 14.13 8.19 -30.75
CA ASN A 390 14.19 9.29 -29.79
C ASN A 390 15.11 8.92 -28.62
N THR A 391 15.68 9.96 -28.03
CA THR A 391 16.51 9.88 -26.83
C THR A 391 16.07 10.99 -25.89
N PHE A 392 15.97 10.67 -24.60
CA PHE A 392 15.54 11.62 -23.58
C PHE A 392 16.69 11.87 -22.61
N PRO A 393 16.88 13.11 -22.15
CA PRO A 393 17.97 13.47 -21.25
C PRO A 393 17.63 13.04 -19.81
N LEU A 394 17.76 11.75 -19.52
CA LEU A 394 17.56 11.22 -18.18
C LEU A 394 18.78 11.55 -17.30
N LEU A 395 18.51 11.95 -16.07
CA LEU A 395 19.52 12.19 -15.04
C LEU A 395 20.21 10.88 -14.65
N ASP A 396 21.53 10.95 -14.46
CA ASP A 396 22.37 9.95 -13.80
C ASP A 396 22.83 10.54 -12.47
N ILE A 397 22.31 10.01 -11.35
CA ILE A 397 22.70 10.43 -10.01
C ILE A 397 23.95 9.64 -9.61
N PRO A 398 25.08 10.31 -9.34
CA PRO A 398 26.32 9.61 -8.99
C PRO A 398 26.14 8.62 -7.84
N VAL A 399 26.74 7.44 -7.97
CA VAL A 399 26.76 6.36 -6.97
C VAL A 399 25.43 5.61 -6.79
N LEU A 400 24.31 6.15 -7.27
CA LEU A 400 23.05 5.41 -7.29
C LEU A 400 23.02 4.46 -8.50
N THR A 401 22.34 3.32 -8.33
CA THR A 401 22.14 2.35 -9.40
C THR A 401 20.88 2.70 -10.19
N ASP A 402 20.82 3.88 -10.80
CA ASP A 402 19.70 4.27 -11.66
C ASP A 402 19.85 3.71 -13.09
N ASP A 403 18.90 4.02 -13.98
CA ASP A 403 18.90 3.55 -15.37
C ASP A 403 18.76 4.72 -16.37
N PRO A 404 19.77 5.60 -16.47
CA PRO A 404 19.73 6.79 -17.33
C PRO A 404 19.72 6.44 -18.83
N LEU A 405 20.15 5.22 -19.18
CA LEU A 405 20.14 4.72 -20.55
C LEU A 405 18.84 3.98 -20.91
N LEU A 406 17.97 3.76 -19.92
CA LEU A 406 16.72 3.01 -20.03
C LEU A 406 16.97 1.63 -20.67
N LEU A 407 17.90 0.87 -20.09
CA LEU A 407 18.32 -0.45 -20.56
C LEU A 407 17.28 -1.53 -20.27
N LEU A 408 16.41 -1.33 -19.29
CA LEU A 408 15.36 -2.27 -18.92
C LEU A 408 13.97 -1.65 -19.03
N ASP A 409 13.00 -2.45 -19.44
CA ASP A 409 11.58 -2.10 -19.35
C ASP A 409 11.03 -2.41 -17.94
N ILE A 410 9.77 -2.05 -17.68
CA ILE A 410 9.13 -2.23 -16.37
C ILE A 410 8.97 -3.71 -15.96
N ALA A 411 9.15 -4.66 -16.88
CA ALA A 411 9.08 -6.09 -16.60
C ALA A 411 10.49 -6.73 -16.54
N GLY A 412 11.55 -5.92 -16.59
CA GLY A 412 12.94 -6.38 -16.59
C GLY A 412 13.42 -6.91 -17.95
N ASN A 413 12.69 -6.67 -19.04
CA ASN A 413 13.15 -7.02 -20.37
C ASN A 413 14.20 -6.02 -20.87
N LYS A 414 15.16 -6.49 -21.65
CA LYS A 414 16.16 -5.61 -22.28
C LYS A 414 15.50 -4.71 -23.31
N ARG A 415 15.78 -3.41 -23.20
CA ARG A 415 15.47 -2.42 -24.23
C ARG A 415 16.65 -2.25 -25.19
N PRO A 416 16.38 -2.01 -26.47
CA PRO A 416 17.43 -1.69 -27.43
C PRO A 416 17.99 -0.29 -27.18
N VAL A 417 19.24 -0.06 -27.60
CA VAL A 417 19.90 1.25 -27.46
C VAL A 417 19.14 2.33 -28.26
N LYS A 418 18.73 2.01 -29.49
CA LYS A 418 17.95 2.86 -30.40
C LYS A 418 16.55 2.29 -30.64
N ARG A 419 15.63 3.13 -31.13
CA ARG A 419 14.25 2.74 -31.43
C ARG A 419 13.58 2.04 -30.24
N LYS A 420 13.61 2.62 -29.03
CA LYS A 420 12.90 2.07 -27.87
C LYS A 420 11.39 2.12 -28.12
N SER A 421 10.63 1.11 -27.67
CA SER A 421 9.17 1.12 -27.80
C SER A 421 8.56 2.22 -26.91
N ALA A 422 7.49 2.85 -27.40
CA ALA A 422 6.65 3.72 -26.61
C ALA A 422 6.04 2.95 -25.43
N GLY A 423 5.90 3.64 -24.30
CA GLY A 423 5.44 3.06 -23.05
C GLY A 423 6.54 2.37 -22.25
N CYS A 424 6.15 1.84 -21.10
CA CYS A 424 7.05 1.23 -20.13
C CYS A 424 7.42 -0.24 -20.45
N PHE A 425 6.95 -0.78 -21.58
CA PHE A 425 7.12 -2.18 -21.94
C PHE A 425 7.77 -2.33 -23.33
N GLU A 426 8.67 -3.29 -23.49
CA GLU A 426 9.33 -3.62 -24.75
C GLU A 426 8.86 -5.00 -25.26
N PRO A 427 7.95 -5.04 -26.26
CA PRO A 427 7.38 -6.30 -26.75
C PRO A 427 8.43 -7.17 -27.43
N SER A 428 8.50 -8.43 -27.01
CA SER A 428 9.24 -9.48 -27.71
C SER A 428 8.59 -10.84 -27.49
N LYS A 429 8.93 -11.84 -28.32
CA LYS A 429 8.37 -13.19 -28.24
C LYS A 429 8.55 -13.85 -26.86
N ASN A 430 9.63 -13.52 -26.16
CA ASN A 430 10.01 -14.09 -24.87
C ASN A 430 9.99 -13.04 -23.74
N ALA A 431 9.26 -11.93 -23.91
CA ALA A 431 9.20 -10.88 -22.90
C ALA A 431 8.48 -11.37 -21.63
N SER A 432 9.08 -11.12 -20.48
CA SER A 432 8.39 -11.16 -19.18
C SER A 432 7.17 -10.25 -19.23
N SER A 433 6.05 -10.67 -18.67
CA SER A 433 4.83 -9.85 -18.66
C SER A 433 4.91 -8.68 -17.67
N VAL A 434 4.27 -7.56 -17.98
CA VAL A 434 4.09 -6.43 -17.05
C VAL A 434 3.37 -6.89 -15.77
N HIS A 435 3.97 -6.68 -14.61
CA HIS A 435 3.37 -6.95 -13.31
C HIS A 435 4.01 -6.10 -12.20
N PRO A 436 3.28 -5.73 -11.14
CA PRO A 436 3.86 -5.08 -9.97
C PRO A 436 4.89 -5.98 -9.29
N TYR A 437 6.04 -5.41 -8.95
CA TYR A 437 7.07 -6.12 -8.18
C TYR A 437 6.72 -6.21 -6.69
N ALA A 438 6.06 -5.19 -6.16
CA ALA A 438 5.72 -5.05 -4.75
C ALA A 438 4.21 -5.20 -4.56
N THR A 439 3.80 -6.11 -3.68
CA THR A 439 2.39 -6.45 -3.41
C THR A 439 2.19 -6.74 -1.93
N ASP A 440 0.93 -6.85 -1.53
CA ASP A 440 0.52 -7.29 -0.18
C ASP A 440 1.08 -8.67 0.22
N VAL A 441 1.38 -9.54 -0.74
CA VAL A 441 1.85 -10.91 -0.47
C VAL A 441 3.38 -11.03 -0.33
N ASN A 442 4.16 -10.06 -0.81
CA ASN A 442 5.62 -10.14 -0.82
C ASN A 442 6.34 -8.99 -0.10
N THR A 443 5.61 -7.96 0.37
CA THR A 443 6.16 -6.87 1.18
C THR A 443 5.83 -7.03 2.67
N GLY A 444 6.59 -6.34 3.51
CA GLY A 444 6.45 -6.39 4.96
C GLY A 444 7.00 -7.68 5.61
N PRO A 445 6.82 -7.83 6.92
CA PRO A 445 7.42 -8.91 7.68
C PRO A 445 6.83 -10.27 7.31
N VAL A 446 7.69 -11.28 7.18
CA VAL A 446 7.28 -12.63 6.75
C VAL A 446 6.18 -13.24 7.63
N TYR A 447 6.20 -12.94 8.93
CA TYR A 447 5.22 -13.45 9.90
C TYR A 447 3.82 -12.81 9.76
N LEU A 448 3.69 -11.68 9.06
CA LEU A 448 2.40 -11.11 8.69
C LEU A 448 1.91 -11.68 7.34
N ARG A 449 2.83 -11.91 6.39
CA ARG A 449 2.52 -12.43 5.04
C ARG A 449 1.90 -13.82 5.07
N GLN A 450 2.34 -14.72 5.97
CA GLN A 450 1.76 -16.07 6.08
C GLN A 450 0.27 -16.05 6.42
N LYS A 451 -0.14 -15.14 7.32
CA LYS A 451 -1.57 -14.96 7.66
C LYS A 451 -2.35 -14.42 6.47
N ALA A 452 -1.81 -13.43 5.75
CA ALA A 452 -2.45 -12.85 4.57
C ALA A 452 -2.60 -13.88 3.43
N LEU A 453 -1.58 -14.70 3.18
CA LEU A 453 -1.64 -15.76 2.18
C LEU A 453 -2.69 -16.83 2.53
N LEU A 454 -2.78 -17.22 3.81
CA LEU A 454 -3.83 -18.11 4.29
C LEU A 454 -5.22 -17.49 4.07
N ALA A 455 -5.40 -16.22 4.45
CA ALA A 455 -6.66 -15.51 4.23
C ALA A 455 -7.03 -15.46 2.73
N LYS A 456 -6.06 -15.17 1.84
CA LYS A 456 -6.27 -15.15 0.39
C LYS A 456 -6.65 -16.52 -0.16
N ARG A 457 -6.03 -17.60 0.32
CA ARG A 457 -6.40 -18.98 -0.04
C ARG A 457 -7.81 -19.33 0.43
N VAL A 458 -8.16 -18.99 1.67
CA VAL A 458 -9.52 -19.18 2.19
C VAL A 458 -10.53 -18.42 1.34
N MET A 459 -10.26 -17.15 1.04
CA MET A 459 -11.13 -16.32 0.20
C MET A 459 -11.27 -16.89 -1.22
N ALA A 460 -10.19 -17.33 -1.85
CA ALA A 460 -10.25 -17.97 -3.16
C ALA A 460 -11.10 -19.24 -3.16
N ASN A 461 -10.97 -20.07 -2.11
CA ASN A 461 -11.73 -21.32 -1.98
C ASN A 461 -13.23 -21.09 -1.76
N ILE A 462 -13.63 -20.04 -1.05
CA ILE A 462 -15.06 -19.78 -0.79
C ILE A 462 -15.71 -18.90 -1.88
N ARG A 463 -14.92 -18.16 -2.66
CA ARG A 463 -15.41 -17.12 -3.58
C ARG A 463 -16.48 -17.63 -4.53
N GLU A 464 -16.20 -18.69 -5.27
CA GLU A 464 -17.13 -19.22 -6.28
C GLU A 464 -18.45 -19.68 -5.65
N ALA A 465 -18.38 -20.46 -4.57
CA ALA A 465 -19.56 -20.93 -3.84
C ALA A 465 -20.38 -19.77 -3.27
N THR A 466 -19.73 -18.75 -2.69
CA THR A 466 -20.40 -17.56 -2.18
C THR A 466 -21.09 -16.77 -3.29
N LEU A 467 -20.44 -16.59 -4.45
CA LEU A 467 -21.01 -15.86 -5.57
C LEU A 467 -22.21 -16.60 -6.20
N LEU A 468 -22.09 -17.91 -6.39
CA LEU A 468 -23.22 -18.73 -6.87
C LEU A 468 -24.41 -18.67 -5.91
N LYS A 469 -24.19 -18.70 -4.60
CA LYS A 469 -25.26 -18.57 -3.60
C LYS A 469 -25.88 -17.16 -3.63
N ALA A 470 -25.04 -16.13 -3.76
CA ALA A 470 -25.49 -14.74 -3.82
C ALA A 470 -26.31 -14.44 -5.09
N GLU A 471 -25.90 -14.94 -6.25
CA GLU A 471 -26.63 -14.79 -7.52
C GLU A 471 -28.03 -15.40 -7.46
N LYS A 472 -28.20 -16.54 -6.80
CA LYS A 472 -29.52 -17.13 -6.54
C LYS A 472 -30.37 -16.18 -5.68
N MET A 473 -29.80 -15.69 -4.58
CA MET A 473 -30.48 -14.83 -3.61
C MET A 473 -30.84 -13.44 -4.15
N LEU A 474 -30.13 -12.94 -5.17
CA LEU A 474 -30.48 -11.69 -5.85
C LEU A 474 -31.90 -11.72 -6.41
N ASN A 475 -32.30 -12.88 -6.94
CA ASN A 475 -33.59 -13.06 -7.63
C ASN A 475 -34.70 -13.60 -6.72
N GLU A 476 -34.38 -13.98 -5.49
CA GLU A 476 -35.40 -14.48 -4.56
C GLU A 476 -36.31 -13.36 -4.06
N LYS A 477 -37.61 -13.65 -3.91
CA LYS A 477 -38.58 -12.71 -3.32
C LYS A 477 -38.33 -12.55 -1.82
N PRO A 478 -38.49 -11.35 -1.24
CA PRO A 478 -38.52 -11.19 0.22
C PRO A 478 -39.64 -12.06 0.83
N VAL A 479 -39.36 -12.71 1.96
CA VAL A 479 -40.33 -13.48 2.75
C VAL A 479 -40.25 -12.95 4.16
N THR A 480 -41.36 -12.46 4.69
CA THR A 480 -41.47 -11.84 6.01
C THR A 480 -42.24 -12.76 6.95
N VAL A 481 -42.21 -12.48 8.25
CA VAL A 481 -43.01 -13.25 9.24
C VAL A 481 -44.50 -13.21 8.92
N THR A 482 -45.00 -12.12 8.35
CA THR A 482 -46.41 -11.95 7.96
C THR A 482 -46.85 -12.80 6.75
N ALA A 483 -45.92 -13.51 6.10
CA ALA A 483 -46.21 -14.39 4.97
C ALA A 483 -46.85 -15.71 5.40
N ALA A 484 -46.72 -16.10 6.66
CA ALA A 484 -47.32 -17.28 7.25
C ALA A 484 -48.17 -16.91 8.47
N PHE A 485 -49.10 -17.79 8.84
CA PHE A 485 -49.91 -17.63 10.04
C PHE A 485 -50.23 -19.01 10.61
N CYS A 486 -50.01 -19.17 11.92
CA CYS A 486 -50.42 -20.37 12.64
C CYS A 486 -51.79 -20.16 13.26
N SER A 487 -52.77 -21.02 12.94
CA SER A 487 -54.10 -20.96 13.56
C SER A 487 -54.09 -21.20 15.08
N ARG A 488 -53.00 -21.76 15.63
CA ARG A 488 -52.78 -21.95 17.07
C ARG A 488 -52.21 -20.71 17.78
N SER A 489 -51.84 -19.67 17.04
CA SER A 489 -51.33 -18.42 17.60
C SER A 489 -52.46 -17.64 18.27
N ALA A 490 -52.22 -17.15 19.50
CA ALA A 490 -53.10 -16.18 20.15
C ALA A 490 -52.95 -14.76 19.56
N GLY A 491 -51.84 -14.49 18.85
CA GLY A 491 -51.61 -13.25 18.10
C GLY A 491 -52.15 -13.30 16.68
N GLY A 492 -52.23 -12.14 16.02
CA GLY A 492 -52.65 -11.98 14.62
C GLY A 492 -51.52 -12.19 13.60
N ARG A 493 -51.82 -11.93 12.32
CA ARG A 493 -50.86 -12.10 11.19
C ARG A 493 -49.58 -11.27 11.31
N HIS A 494 -49.57 -10.25 12.16
CA HIS A 494 -48.42 -9.38 12.38
C HIS A 494 -47.56 -9.80 13.58
N ASP A 495 -47.92 -10.88 14.27
CA ASP A 495 -47.23 -11.35 15.47
C ASP A 495 -46.34 -12.55 15.16
N PHE A 496 -45.17 -12.60 15.80
CA PHE A 496 -44.29 -13.76 15.72
C PHE A 496 -44.79 -14.86 16.66
N TYR A 497 -45.07 -16.02 16.08
CA TYR A 497 -45.38 -17.26 16.79
C TYR A 497 -44.26 -18.30 16.69
N SER A 498 -44.01 -19.03 17.79
CA SER A 498 -43.10 -20.17 17.86
C SER A 498 -43.59 -21.22 18.85
N GLU A 499 -43.29 -22.48 18.57
CA GLU A 499 -43.58 -23.61 19.46
C GLU A 499 -42.28 -24.20 20.02
N GLY A 500 -42.36 -24.82 21.19
CA GLY A 500 -41.23 -25.54 21.76
C GLY A 500 -40.99 -26.85 21.01
N ASP A 501 -39.74 -27.11 20.65
CA ASP A 501 -39.37 -28.22 19.74
C ASP A 501 -39.75 -29.61 20.28
N TYR A 502 -39.82 -29.78 21.60
CA TYR A 502 -40.02 -31.08 22.26
C TYR A 502 -41.45 -31.31 22.78
N TRP A 503 -42.41 -30.46 22.45
CA TRP A 503 -43.79 -30.59 22.91
C TRP A 503 -44.68 -31.21 21.84
N TRP A 504 -45.40 -32.28 22.20
CA TRP A 504 -46.20 -33.10 21.29
C TRP A 504 -47.66 -33.19 21.76
N PRO A 505 -48.65 -33.26 20.85
CA PRO A 505 -50.01 -33.62 21.22
C PRO A 505 -50.04 -34.99 21.89
N ASP A 506 -50.83 -35.13 22.96
CA ASP A 506 -51.07 -36.42 23.59
C ASP A 506 -51.99 -37.28 22.69
N PRO A 507 -51.54 -38.45 22.19
CA PRO A 507 -52.38 -39.32 21.36
C PRO A 507 -53.59 -39.87 22.12
N GLU A 508 -53.48 -40.01 23.45
CA GLU A 508 -54.54 -40.54 24.31
C GLU A 508 -55.56 -39.46 24.71
N ASN A 509 -55.13 -38.19 24.68
CA ASN A 509 -55.99 -37.05 24.95
C ASN A 509 -55.70 -35.87 23.99
N PRO A 510 -56.20 -35.91 22.74
CA PRO A 510 -55.85 -34.92 21.72
C PRO A 510 -56.26 -33.47 22.04
N THR A 511 -57.16 -33.26 23.00
CA THR A 511 -57.59 -31.93 23.47
C THR A 511 -56.93 -31.51 24.78
N GLY A 512 -56.09 -32.36 25.38
CA GLY A 512 -55.35 -32.10 26.61
C GLY A 512 -54.04 -31.33 26.43
N PRO A 513 -53.31 -31.05 27.52
CA PRO A 513 -51.98 -30.43 27.46
C PRO A 513 -50.99 -31.25 26.62
N TYR A 514 -50.07 -30.58 25.95
CA TYR A 514 -49.01 -31.24 25.20
C TYR A 514 -48.07 -31.98 26.18
N ILE A 515 -47.53 -33.12 25.74
CA ILE A 515 -46.54 -33.90 26.47
C ILE A 515 -45.14 -33.62 25.95
N GLN A 516 -44.15 -33.62 26.83
CA GLN A 516 -42.75 -33.42 26.44
C GLN A 516 -42.12 -34.75 26.01
N LYS A 517 -41.45 -34.77 24.84
CA LYS A 517 -40.60 -35.88 24.39
C LYS A 517 -39.19 -35.36 24.16
N ASP A 518 -38.36 -35.47 25.19
CA ASP A 518 -36.99 -34.98 25.14
C ASP A 518 -36.17 -35.65 24.01
N GLY A 519 -35.32 -34.86 23.36
CA GLY A 519 -34.52 -35.30 22.19
C GLY A 519 -35.30 -35.57 20.91
N GLN A 520 -36.64 -35.42 20.88
CA GLN A 520 -37.47 -35.66 19.70
C GLN A 520 -38.20 -34.40 19.27
N SER A 521 -37.80 -33.82 18.13
CA SER A 521 -38.47 -32.67 17.53
C SER A 521 -39.85 -33.04 16.99
N ASN A 522 -40.90 -32.34 17.42
CA ASN A 522 -42.25 -32.53 16.91
C ASN A 522 -42.34 -32.12 15.43
N PRO A 523 -42.60 -33.05 14.49
CA PRO A 523 -42.69 -32.73 13.07
C PRO A 523 -43.92 -31.88 12.72
N GLY A 524 -44.91 -31.78 13.61
CA GLY A 524 -46.10 -30.94 13.47
C GLY A 524 -45.90 -29.48 13.94
N ASN A 525 -44.70 -29.11 14.39
CA ASN A 525 -44.42 -27.76 14.86
C ASN A 525 -44.48 -26.72 13.73
N PHE A 526 -45.10 -25.59 14.04
CA PHE A 526 -45.08 -24.40 13.21
C PHE A 526 -43.68 -23.78 13.21
N SER A 527 -42.98 -23.94 12.08
CA SER A 527 -41.59 -23.48 11.92
C SER A 527 -41.44 -22.35 10.91
N ASP A 528 -42.52 -21.90 10.26
CA ASP A 528 -42.44 -20.96 9.13
C ASP A 528 -41.80 -19.63 9.50
N HIS A 529 -42.14 -19.06 10.67
CA HIS A 529 -41.48 -17.83 11.12
C HIS A 529 -40.00 -18.04 11.45
N ARG A 530 -39.63 -19.18 12.05
CA ARG A 530 -38.22 -19.53 12.31
C ARG A 530 -37.47 -19.64 10.98
N HIS A 531 -38.03 -20.32 9.98
CA HIS A 531 -37.46 -20.43 8.65
C HIS A 531 -37.32 -19.07 7.96
N ALA A 532 -38.31 -18.18 8.08
CA ALA A 532 -38.22 -16.82 7.55
C ALA A 532 -37.05 -16.02 8.14
N MET A 533 -36.83 -16.14 9.45
CA MET A 533 -35.72 -15.46 10.15
C MET A 533 -34.34 -16.07 9.81
N VAL A 534 -34.23 -17.40 9.78
CA VAL A 534 -33.00 -18.08 9.34
C VAL A 534 -32.65 -17.68 7.91
N ARG A 535 -33.64 -17.68 7.02
CA ARG A 535 -33.46 -17.27 5.63
C ARG A 535 -32.99 -15.81 5.50
N LEU A 536 -33.57 -14.88 6.28
CA LEU A 536 -33.11 -13.49 6.31
C LEU A 536 -31.64 -13.39 6.72
N SER A 537 -31.25 -14.10 7.78
CA SER A 537 -29.87 -14.15 8.27
C SER A 537 -28.92 -14.65 7.16
N GLU A 538 -29.28 -15.75 6.50
CA GLU A 538 -28.49 -16.32 5.41
C GLU A 538 -28.34 -15.37 4.21
N ILE A 539 -29.43 -14.73 3.78
CA ILE A 539 -29.40 -13.75 2.68
C ILE A 539 -28.50 -12.57 3.04
N THR A 540 -28.63 -12.07 4.27
CA THR A 540 -27.86 -10.92 4.76
C THR A 540 -26.37 -11.25 4.78
N ALA A 541 -25.99 -12.38 5.39
CA ALA A 541 -24.61 -12.81 5.46
C ALA A 541 -24.01 -13.10 4.08
N THR A 542 -24.75 -13.80 3.21
CA THR A 542 -24.28 -14.19 1.87
C THR A 542 -24.10 -12.97 0.95
N LEU A 543 -25.08 -12.07 0.88
CA LEU A 543 -25.00 -10.88 0.03
C LEU A 543 -23.93 -9.90 0.53
N THR A 544 -23.73 -9.80 1.85
CA THR A 544 -22.65 -8.98 2.43
C THR A 544 -21.29 -9.57 2.08
N SER A 545 -21.11 -10.88 2.22
CA SER A 545 -19.87 -11.57 1.88
C SER A 545 -19.55 -11.45 0.38
N ALA A 546 -20.55 -11.63 -0.48
CA ALA A 546 -20.40 -11.44 -1.92
C ALA A 546 -20.03 -10.00 -2.29
N TRP A 547 -20.67 -9.01 -1.66
CA TRP A 547 -20.32 -7.61 -1.85
C TRP A 547 -18.88 -7.31 -1.41
N MET A 548 -18.43 -7.85 -0.28
CA MET A 548 -17.04 -7.69 0.16
C MET A 548 -16.04 -8.37 -0.79
N LEU A 549 -16.44 -9.45 -1.46
CA LEU A 549 -15.61 -10.17 -2.43
C LEU A 549 -15.49 -9.46 -3.78
N THR A 550 -16.53 -8.76 -4.25
CA THR A 550 -16.59 -8.24 -5.64
C THR A 550 -16.73 -6.74 -5.75
N GLY A 551 -17.19 -6.06 -4.70
CA GLY A 551 -17.60 -4.66 -4.76
C GLY A 551 -18.90 -4.42 -5.55
N ASP A 552 -19.63 -5.47 -5.98
CA ASP A 552 -20.83 -5.33 -6.80
C ASP A 552 -21.96 -4.60 -6.05
N LYS A 553 -22.29 -3.40 -6.52
CA LYS A 553 -23.33 -2.54 -5.94
C LYS A 553 -24.73 -3.17 -6.00
N ASN A 554 -24.99 -4.14 -6.88
CA ASN A 554 -26.27 -4.85 -6.95
C ASN A 554 -26.51 -5.68 -5.69
N MET A 555 -25.48 -6.36 -5.18
CA MET A 555 -25.55 -7.13 -3.92
C MET A 555 -25.95 -6.23 -2.76
N ARG A 556 -25.29 -5.06 -2.65
CA ARG A 556 -25.59 -4.03 -1.65
C ARG A 556 -27.01 -3.47 -1.80
N LYS A 557 -27.45 -3.18 -3.03
CA LYS A 557 -28.79 -2.65 -3.31
C LYS A 557 -29.87 -3.67 -2.94
N ARG A 558 -29.66 -4.96 -3.26
CA ARG A 558 -30.56 -6.04 -2.86
C ARG A 558 -30.62 -6.19 -1.35
N LEU A 559 -29.48 -6.20 -0.66
CA LEU A 559 -29.37 -6.27 0.80
C LEU A 559 -30.19 -5.16 1.48
N TRP A 560 -30.03 -3.92 1.00
CA TRP A 560 -30.80 -2.77 1.48
C TRP A 560 -32.31 -3.00 1.31
N ASN A 561 -32.75 -3.47 0.14
CA ASN A 561 -34.15 -3.79 -0.10
C ASN A 561 -34.67 -4.97 0.74
N THR A 562 -33.82 -5.95 1.07
CA THR A 562 -34.17 -7.05 1.97
C THR A 562 -34.39 -6.57 3.40
N CYS A 563 -33.55 -5.65 3.90
CA CYS A 563 -33.53 -5.27 5.32
C CYS A 563 -34.31 -3.99 5.63
N LYS A 564 -35.07 -3.45 4.68
CA LYS A 564 -35.85 -2.20 4.88
C LYS A 564 -36.83 -2.36 6.06
N PRO A 565 -36.80 -1.47 7.06
CA PRO A 565 -37.62 -1.60 8.28
C PRO A 565 -39.12 -1.77 8.02
N GLY A 566 -39.67 -1.08 7.02
CA GLY A 566 -41.09 -1.14 6.65
C GLY A 566 -41.59 -2.47 6.06
N LEU A 567 -40.71 -3.46 5.86
CA LEU A 567 -41.06 -4.81 5.42
C LEU A 567 -41.20 -5.81 6.57
N TRP A 568 -40.62 -5.55 7.74
CA TRP A 568 -40.47 -6.58 8.79
C TRP A 568 -41.27 -6.30 10.05
N ILE A 569 -41.49 -5.03 10.39
CA ILE A 569 -42.24 -4.63 11.58
C ILE A 569 -43.04 -3.37 11.20
N GLN A 570 -44.36 -3.50 11.03
CA GLN A 570 -45.23 -2.35 11.28
C GLN A 570 -45.44 -2.31 12.79
N GLN A 571 -44.68 -1.44 13.47
CA GLN A 571 -45.04 -1.03 14.82
C GLN A 571 -46.41 -0.35 14.71
N ARG A 572 -47.39 -0.85 15.47
CA ARG A 572 -48.59 -0.06 15.77
C ARG A 572 -48.24 1.00 16.79
#